data_AF-A0A6C0HSJ3-F1
#
_entry.id   AF-A0A6C0HSJ3-F1
#
_cell.length_a   1.000
_cell.length_b   1.000
_cell.length_c   1.000
_cell.angle_alpha   90.00
_cell.angle_beta   90.00
_cell.angle_gamma   90.00
#
_symmetry.space_group_name_H-M   'P 1'
#
loop_
_entity.id
_entity.type
_entity.pdbx_description
1 polymer ?
#
loop_
_entity_poly.entity_id
_entity_poly.type
_entity_poly.pdbx_seq_one_letter_code
_entity_poly.pdbx_strand_id
1 'polypeptide(L)' 'MNLQILIKIDDKTQQLDLDNLEIQKMLFIYNALEDGWKVEKEKNTFVFIKPHEKKKEYFTDDYLKEFIKKQFRFLK' A
#
# COMPACT_ATOMS: atom_id res chain seq x y z
N MET A 1 6.30 8.03 -14.26
CA MET A 1 4.87 8.37 -14.36
C MET A 1 4.51 9.06 -13.06
N ASN A 2 4.20 10.35 -13.12
CA ASN A 2 3.79 11.12 -11.95
C ASN A 2 2.26 10.98 -11.85
N LEU A 3 1.76 10.48 -10.73
CA LEU A 3 0.33 10.27 -10.53
C LEU A 3 -0.17 11.40 -9.63
N GLN A 4 -1.09 12.22 -10.12
CA GLN A 4 -1.70 13.29 -9.35
C GLN A 4 -3.09 12.84 -8.90
N ILE A 5 -3.36 12.93 -7.61
CA ILE A 5 -4.69 12.68 -7.05
C ILE A 5 -5.31 14.04 -6.69
N LEU A 6 -6.49 14.31 -7.24
CA LEU A 6 -7.34 15.43 -6.83
C LEU A 6 -8.33 14.90 -5.80
N ILE A 7 -8.21 15.38 -4.56
CA ILE A 7 -9.19 15.08 -3.51
C ILE A 7 -10.10 16.29 -3.36
N LYS A 8 -11.41 16.05 -3.45
CA LYS A 8 -12.40 17.05 -3.07
C LYS A 8 -12.72 16.87 -1.58
N ILE A 9 -12.43 17.90 -0.80
CA ILE A 9 -12.82 17.99 0.61
C ILE A 9 -13.71 19.22 0.69
N ASP A 10 -15.00 18.99 0.96
CA ASP A 10 -16.06 19.99 0.82
C ASP A 10 -16.11 20.59 -0.61
N ASP A 11 -16.36 21.89 -0.72
CA ASP A 11 -16.35 22.63 -2.00
C ASP A 11 -14.94 22.95 -2.52
N LYS A 12 -13.89 22.50 -1.82
CA LYS A 12 -12.50 22.78 -2.18
C LYS A 12 -11.85 21.55 -2.79
N THR A 13 -11.19 21.75 -3.92
CA THR A 13 -10.33 20.73 -4.52
C THR A 13 -8.90 20.99 -4.07
N GLN A 14 -8.26 20.00 -3.46
CA GLN A 14 -6.85 20.05 -3.10
C GLN A 14 -6.06 19.09 -3.98
N GLN A 15 -4.93 19.57 -4.48
CA GLN A 15 -3.94 18.76 -5.15
C GLN A 15 -2.97 18.25 -4.08
N LEU A 16 -2.87 16.93 -3.97
CA LEU A 16 -1.93 16.28 -3.08
C LEU A 16 -0.77 15.71 -3.91
N ASP A 17 0.41 16.28 -3.69
CA ASP A 17 1.67 15.70 -4.18
C ASP A 17 2.08 14.56 -3.25
N LEU A 18 1.46 13.40 -3.46
CA LEU A 18 1.88 12.16 -2.84
C LEU A 18 2.89 11.47 -3.75
N ASP A 19 3.98 10.98 -3.17
CA ASP A 19 4.88 10.09 -3.91
C ASP A 19 4.07 8.87 -4.39
N ASN A 20 4.26 8.50 -5.65
CA ASN A 20 3.63 7.35 -6.28
C ASN A 20 3.87 6.07 -5.44
N LEU A 21 5.00 6.00 -4.75
CA LEU A 21 5.33 4.90 -3.85
C LEU A 21 4.40 4.79 -2.63
N GLU A 22 4.02 5.91 -2.02
CA GLU A 22 3.10 5.92 -0.87
C GLU A 22 1.69 5.52 -1.30
N ILE A 23 1.22 6.00 -2.46
CA ILE A 23 -0.06 5.58 -3.03
C ILE A 23 -0.07 4.08 -3.31
N GLN A 24 0.98 3.55 -3.95
CA GLN A 24 1.07 2.12 -4.23
C GLN A 24 1.09 1.28 -2.95
N LYS A 25 1.74 1.77 -1.89
CA LYS A 25 1.72 1.15 -0.56
C LYS A 25 0.31 1.12 0.04
N MET A 26 -0.42 2.22 -0.04
CA MET A 26 -1.82 2.29 0.40
C MET A 26 -2.70 1.31 -0.40
N LEU A 27 -2.54 1.26 -1.72
CA LEU A 27 -3.28 0.36 -2.60
C LEU A 27 -2.99 -1.12 -2.28
N PHE A 28 -1.72 -1.46 -2.04
CA PHE A 28 -1.31 -2.82 -1.70
C PHE A 28 -1.90 -3.28 -0.37
N ILE A 29 -1.86 -2.43 0.65
CA ILE A 29 -2.47 -2.71 1.95
C ILE A 29 -3.99 -2.87 1.79
N TYR A 30 -4.64 -1.97 1.05
CA TYR A 30 -6.07 -2.03 0.79
C TYR A 30 -6.48 -3.35 0.12
N ASN A 31 -5.78 -3.76 -0.94
CA ASN A 31 -6.06 -5.02 -1.64
C ASN A 31 -5.89 -6.24 -0.72
N ALA A 32 -4.87 -6.25 0.14
CA ALA A 32 -4.69 -7.34 1.09
C ALA A 32 -5.86 -7.43 2.09
N LEU A 33 -6.38 -6.29 2.55
CA LEU A 33 -7.55 -6.26 3.43
C LEU A 33 -8.79 -6.84 2.74
N GLU A 34 -9.04 -6.47 1.47
CA GLU A 34 -10.14 -7.04 0.67
C GLU A 34 -9.99 -8.55 0.44
N ASP A 35 -8.76 -9.04 0.31
CA ASP A 35 -8.44 -10.48 0.22
C ASP A 35 -8.51 -11.23 1.57
N GLY A 36 -8.97 -10.56 2.63
CA GLY A 36 -9.17 -11.15 3.95
C GLY A 36 -7.90 -11.29 4.78
N TRP A 37 -6.85 -10.54 4.45
CA TRP A 37 -5.69 -10.39 5.33
C TRP A 37 -5.97 -9.37 6.43
N LYS A 38 -5.37 -9.58 7.59
CA LYS A 38 -5.17 -8.57 8.63
C LYS A 38 -3.78 -7.96 8.43
N VAL A 39 -3.69 -6.63 8.49
CA VAL A 39 -2.41 -5.92 8.40
C VAL A 39 -2.16 -5.15 9.70
N GLU A 40 -1.03 -5.43 10.35
CA GLU A 40 -0.59 -4.74 11.56
C GLU A 40 0.72 -3.99 11.27
N LYS A 41 0.88 -2.77 11.81
CA LYS A 41 2.14 -2.02 11.72
C LYS A 41 2.87 -2.11 13.06
N GLU A 42 4.08 -2.67 13.03
CA GLU A 42 4.97 -2.79 14.18
C GLU A 42 6.29 -2.09 13.88
N LYS A 43 6.51 -0.91 14.47
CA LYS A 43 7.70 -0.08 14.24
C LYS A 43 7.93 0.17 12.72
N ASN A 44 8.94 -0.47 12.14
CA ASN A 44 9.33 -0.32 10.73
C ASN A 44 8.91 -1.53 9.87
N THR A 45 7.99 -2.35 10.37
CA THR A 45 7.54 -3.57 9.71
C THR A 45 6.02 -3.59 9.63
N PHE A 46 5.50 -4.04 8.50
CA PHE A 46 4.11 -4.43 8.33
C PHE A 46 3.99 -5.94 8.41
N VAL A 47 3.01 -6.40 9.17
CA VAL A 47 2.73 -7.81 9.44
C VAL A 47 1.40 -8.16 8.80
N PHE A 48 1.44 -9.00 7.78
CA PHE A 48 0.27 -9.46 7.05
C PHE A 48 -0.08 -10.85 7.57
N ILE A 49 -1.30 -11.03 8.07
CA ILE A 49 -1.78 -12.28 8.66
C ILE A 49 -3.02 -12.73 7.91
N LYS A 50 -3.06 -13.98 7.44
CA LYS A 50 -4.26 -14.59 6.85
C LYS A 50 -4.75 -15.73 7.74
N PRO A 51 -5.69 -15.46 8.68
CA PRO A 51 -6.01 -16.42 9.74
C PRO A 51 -6.54 -17.75 9.21
N HIS A 52 -7.38 -17.70 8.17
CA HIS A 52 -7.99 -18.89 7.57
C HIS A 52 -6.98 -19.77 6.81
N GLU A 53 -5.83 -19.22 6.39
CA GLU A 53 -4.74 -19.97 5.76
C GLU A 53 -3.55 -20.22 6.71
N LYS A 54 -3.63 -19.76 7.97
CA LYS A 54 -2.51 -19.78 8.94
C LYS A 54 -1.20 -19.19 8.37
N LYS A 55 -1.31 -18.20 7.47
CA LYS A 55 -0.17 -17.51 6.85
C LYS A 55 0.17 -16.24 7.61
N LYS A 56 1.46 -15.93 7.68
CA LYS A 56 2.00 -14.70 8.26
C LYS A 56 3.24 -14.25 7.49
N GLU A 57 3.24 -13.01 7.02
CA GLU A 57 4.33 -12.42 6.26
C GLU A 57 4.76 -11.09 6.89
N TYR A 58 6.06 -10.81 6.86
CA TYR A 58 6.65 -9.61 7.46
C TYR A 58 7.36 -8.81 6.37
N PHE A 59 6.96 -7.56 6.21
CA PHE A 59 7.55 -6.65 5.24
C PHE A 59 8.12 -5.45 5.97
N THR A 60 9.43 -5.23 5.92
CA THR A 60 9.97 -3.93 6.36
C THR A 60 9.45 -2.83 5.44
N ASP A 61 9.31 -1.60 5.92
CA ASP A 61 8.79 -0.48 5.10
C ASP A 61 9.64 -0.31 3.81
N ASP A 62 10.97 -0.48 3.89
CA ASP A 62 11.86 -0.44 2.74
C ASP A 62 11.68 -1.64 1.79
N TYR A 63 11.53 -2.86 2.34
CA TYR A 63 11.29 -4.04 1.52
C TYR A 63 9.93 -3.99 0.84
N LEU A 64 8.90 -3.49 1.53
CA LEU A 64 7.56 -3.31 0.99
C LEU A 64 7.60 -2.33 -0.19
N LYS A 65 8.31 -1.21 -0.04
CA LYS A 65 8.53 -0.23 -1.10
C LYS A 65 9.20 -0.85 -2.33
N GLU A 66 10.27 -1.61 -2.15
CA GLU A 66 10.97 -2.25 -3.27
C GLU A 66 10.16 -3.39 -3.90
N PHE A 67 9.44 -4.17 -3.10
CA PHE A 67 8.54 -5.22 -3.57
C PHE A 67 7.41 -4.65 -4.44
N ILE A 68 6.79 -3.56 -4.00
CA ILE A 68 5.74 -2.85 -4.72
C ILE A 68 6.29 -2.27 -6.03
N LYS A 69 7.43 -1.58 -6.00
CA LYS A 69 8.11 -1.10 -7.23
C LYS A 69 8.36 -2.23 -8.23
N LYS A 70 8.75 -3.41 -7.72
CA LYS A 70 8.99 -4.60 -8.54
C LYS A 70 7.69 -5.12 -9.15
N GLN A 71 6.61 -5.28 -8.39
CA GLN A 71 5.32 -5.80 -8.88
C GLN A 71 4.64 -4.85 -9.88
N PHE A 72 4.60 -3.54 -9.61
CA PHE A 72 3.97 -2.58 -10.52
C PHE A 72 4.78 -2.32 -11.80
N ARG A 73 6.08 -2.68 -11.86
CA ARG A 73 6.86 -2.67 -13.11
C ARG A 73 6.43 -3.72 -14.13
N PHE A 74 5.78 -4.79 -13.69
CA PHE A 74 5.34 -5.90 -14.56
C PHE A 74 3.92 -5.74 -15.12
N LEU A 75 3.18 -4.70 -14.71
CA LEU A 75 1.86 -4.36 -15.26
C LEU A 75 1.93 -3.37 -16.44
N LYS A 76 3.01 -3.42 -17.23
CA LYS A 76 3.19 -2.58 -18.42
C LYS A 76 2.43 -3.10 -19.63
#